data_AF-B0THH1-F1
#
_entry.id   AF-B0THH1-F1
#
_cell.length_a   1.000
_cell.length_b   1.000
_cell.length_c   1.000
_cell.angle_alpha   90.00
_cell.angle_beta   90.00
_cell.angle_gamma   90.00
#
_symmetry.space_group_name_H-M   'P 1'
#
loop_
_entity.id
_entity.type
_entity.pdbx_description
1 polymer ?
#
loop_
_entity_poly.entity_id
_entity_poly.type
_entity_poly.pdbx_seq_one_letter_code
_entity_poly.pdbx_strand_id
1 'polypeptide(L)'
;MQSVAQPLEEVQKIFCRTPGGKKAGRLIQHFTQYASKVYGFSQMVRQAKDGRKQPHIKAPAIFTVAFFGAFFCMESMEQMDRWQKTGVFRQLVPKNIRLPSHDTVRQALMKWDLKEQRKQHNCVIQRYKEQRGPQKESINGWRVTAIDGVELFHTKAYRCPECLTREHRDKTTDYYHAVVVAQQVGGNANLIYDCSGWGGQG
;
A
#
# COMPACT_ATOMS: atom_id res chain seq x y z
N MET A 1 -24.34 -20.42 -19.94
CA MET A 1 -22.89 -20.20 -19.71
C MET A 1 -22.45 -19.00 -20.56
N GLN A 2 -22.52 -17.79 -20.00
CA GLN A 2 -22.10 -16.56 -20.67
C GLN A 2 -20.89 -15.97 -19.93
N SER A 3 -19.92 -15.53 -20.72
CA SER A 3 -18.55 -15.22 -20.37
C SER A 3 -18.38 -14.04 -19.42
N VAL A 4 -17.71 -14.27 -18.28
CA VAL A 4 -17.31 -13.27 -17.27
C VAL A 4 -16.00 -12.55 -17.68
N ALA A 5 -15.88 -12.14 -18.94
CA ALA A 5 -14.64 -11.56 -19.49
C ALA A 5 -14.62 -10.01 -19.54
N GLN A 6 -15.69 -9.32 -19.15
CA GLN A 6 -15.87 -7.90 -19.49
C GLN A 6 -15.38 -6.81 -18.51
N PRO A 7 -14.76 -7.06 -17.33
CA PRO A 7 -14.11 -5.96 -16.59
C PRO A 7 -12.62 -5.77 -16.91
N LEU A 8 -11.97 -6.71 -17.61
CA LEU A 8 -10.51 -6.71 -17.79
C LEU A 8 -10.05 -5.67 -18.83
N GLU A 9 -10.82 -5.48 -19.89
CA GLU A 9 -10.52 -4.49 -20.94
C GLU A 9 -10.70 -3.05 -20.46
N GLU A 10 -11.71 -2.80 -19.60
CA GLU A 10 -11.96 -1.47 -19.05
C GLU A 10 -10.79 -1.04 -18.17
N VAL A 11 -10.25 -1.93 -17.33
CA VAL A 11 -9.10 -1.61 -16.47
C VAL A 11 -7.81 -1.40 -17.26
N GLN A 12 -7.62 -2.13 -18.36
CA GLN A 12 -6.50 -1.94 -19.28
C GLN A 12 -6.61 -0.63 -20.08
N LYS A 13 -7.84 -0.16 -20.38
CA LYS A 13 -8.09 1.13 -21.05
C LYS A 13 -7.89 2.34 -20.14
N ILE A 14 -7.92 2.18 -18.80
CA ILE A 14 -7.69 3.26 -17.81
C ILE A 14 -6.33 3.94 -18.02
N PHE A 15 -5.30 3.19 -18.40
CA PHE A 15 -3.93 3.71 -18.55
C PHE A 15 -3.64 4.34 -19.92
N CYS A 16 -4.62 4.44 -20.83
CA CYS A 16 -4.34 4.67 -22.25
C CYS A 16 -4.47 6.12 -22.76
N ARG A 17 -4.86 7.13 -21.98
CA ARG A 17 -4.98 8.50 -22.55
C ARG A 17 -4.58 9.61 -21.57
N THR A 18 -3.36 10.13 -21.74
CA THR A 18 -2.76 11.20 -20.92
C THR A 18 -2.51 12.48 -21.74
N PRO A 19 -2.91 13.67 -21.28
CA PRO A 19 -2.27 14.94 -21.63
C PRO A 19 -1.34 15.35 -20.49
N GLY A 20 -0.05 15.05 -20.67
CA GLY A 20 1.02 15.31 -19.70
C GLY A 20 2.26 14.50 -20.11
N GLY A 21 2.97 14.97 -21.13
CA GLY A 21 4.19 14.37 -21.69
C GLY A 21 4.08 12.88 -22.03
N LYS A 22 3.89 12.53 -23.32
CA LYS A 22 3.68 11.15 -23.85
C LYS A 22 4.56 10.02 -23.27
N LYS A 23 5.68 10.34 -22.61
CA LYS A 23 6.62 9.40 -21.98
C LYS A 23 6.20 8.96 -20.56
N ALA A 24 5.78 9.87 -19.68
CA ALA A 24 5.50 9.55 -18.27
C ALA A 24 4.29 8.62 -18.11
N GLY A 25 3.18 8.93 -18.80
CA GLY A 25 2.01 8.05 -18.83
C GLY A 25 2.33 6.65 -19.38
N ARG A 26 3.25 6.55 -20.36
CA ARG A 26 3.70 5.27 -20.92
C ARG A 26 4.53 4.46 -19.93
N LEU A 27 5.38 5.10 -19.12
CA LEU A 27 6.14 4.43 -18.07
C LEU A 27 5.22 3.83 -17.00
N ILE A 28 4.24 4.60 -16.53
CA ILE A 28 3.23 4.13 -15.58
C ILE A 28 2.44 2.96 -16.17
N GLN A 29 2.07 3.04 -17.45
CA GLN A 29 1.38 1.96 -18.14
C GLN A 29 2.24 0.69 -18.19
N HIS A 30 3.51 0.78 -18.59
CA HIS A 30 4.42 -0.36 -18.64
C HIS A 30 4.65 -0.97 -17.25
N PHE A 31 4.82 -0.12 -16.23
CA PHE A 31 4.92 -0.56 -14.84
C PHE A 31 3.67 -1.34 -14.43
N THR A 32 2.47 -0.78 -14.62
CA THR A 32 1.23 -1.43 -14.19
C THR A 32 0.96 -2.72 -14.96
N GLN A 33 1.29 -2.77 -16.25
CA GLN A 33 1.19 -3.99 -17.07
C GLN A 33 2.13 -5.07 -16.53
N TYR A 34 3.38 -4.73 -16.29
CA TYR A 34 4.36 -5.66 -15.72
C TYR A 34 3.94 -6.11 -14.31
N ALA A 35 3.62 -5.18 -13.41
CA ALA A 35 3.19 -5.48 -12.04
C ALA A 35 1.93 -6.33 -12.01
N SER A 36 1.00 -6.11 -12.94
CA SER A 36 -0.21 -6.94 -13.06
C SER A 36 0.11 -8.34 -13.58
N LYS A 37 0.92 -8.46 -14.63
CA LYS A 37 1.32 -9.75 -15.21
C LYS A 37 2.14 -10.59 -14.25
N VAL A 38 3.06 -9.94 -13.53
CA VAL A 38 4.05 -10.62 -12.72
C VAL A 38 3.56 -10.81 -11.29
N TYR A 39 3.12 -9.74 -10.64
CA TYR A 39 2.78 -9.71 -9.22
C TYR A 39 1.27 -9.69 -8.95
N GLY A 40 0.42 -9.70 -9.97
CA GLY A 40 -1.03 -9.71 -9.77
C GLY A 40 -1.60 -8.36 -9.30
N PHE A 41 -0.94 -7.24 -9.58
CA PHE A 41 -1.39 -5.90 -9.15
C PHE A 41 -2.86 -5.58 -9.50
N SER A 42 -3.31 -5.88 -10.72
CA SER A 42 -4.73 -5.72 -11.09
C SER A 42 -5.70 -6.51 -10.20
N GLN A 43 -5.28 -7.67 -9.71
CA GLN A 43 -6.07 -8.46 -8.78
C GLN A 43 -6.08 -7.83 -7.39
N MET A 44 -4.96 -7.30 -6.91
CA MET A 44 -4.87 -6.53 -5.65
C MET A 44 -5.84 -5.35 -5.64
N VAL A 45 -5.86 -4.56 -6.73
CA VAL A 45 -6.78 -3.43 -6.89
C VAL A 45 -8.24 -3.89 -6.81
N ARG A 46 -8.60 -5.01 -7.46
CA ARG A 46 -9.97 -5.56 -7.43
C ARG A 46 -10.37 -6.13 -6.07
N GLN A 47 -9.42 -6.72 -5.36
CA GLN A 47 -9.65 -7.35 -4.05
C GLN A 47 -9.53 -6.36 -2.89
N ALA A 48 -9.14 -5.11 -3.16
CA ALA A 48 -9.12 -4.03 -2.18
C ALA A 48 -10.50 -3.87 -1.53
N LYS A 49 -10.52 -3.87 -0.21
CA LYS A 49 -11.71 -3.78 0.63
C LYS A 49 -11.42 -2.92 1.86
N ASP A 50 -12.46 -2.21 2.29
CA ASP A 50 -12.48 -1.44 3.52
C ASP A 50 -13.85 -1.61 4.20
N GLY A 51 -13.91 -1.37 5.51
CA GLY A 51 -15.08 -1.56 6.35
C GLY A 51 -16.06 -0.38 6.37
N ARG A 52 -16.00 0.58 5.43
CA ARG A 52 -16.98 1.68 5.39
C ARG A 52 -18.34 1.17 4.95
N LYS A 53 -19.40 1.69 5.58
CA LYS A 53 -20.79 1.39 5.21
C LYS A 53 -21.19 2.25 4.01
N GLN A 54 -21.72 1.62 2.96
CA GLN A 54 -22.23 2.27 1.74
C GLN A 54 -21.33 3.39 1.18
N PRO A 55 -20.07 3.10 0.83
CA PRO A 55 -19.13 4.13 0.41
C PRO A 55 -19.48 4.68 -0.99
N HIS A 56 -19.54 6.01 -1.13
CA HIS A 56 -19.69 6.66 -2.43
C HIS A 56 -18.47 6.40 -3.36
N ILE A 57 -17.27 6.27 -2.79
CA ILE A 57 -16.05 5.96 -3.53
C ILE A 57 -15.55 4.58 -3.12
N LYS A 58 -15.46 3.67 -4.09
CA LYS A 58 -15.11 2.26 -3.86
C LYS A 58 -13.64 2.09 -3.47
N ALA A 59 -13.36 1.09 -2.65
CA ALA A 59 -12.02 0.73 -2.18
C ALA A 59 -10.94 0.59 -3.28
N PRO A 60 -11.21 0.05 -4.49
CA PRO A 60 -10.22 -0.01 -5.56
C PRO A 60 -9.66 1.35 -5.99
N ALA A 61 -10.49 2.40 -6.01
CA ALA A 61 -10.05 3.74 -6.37
C ALA A 61 -9.16 4.33 -5.27
N ILE A 62 -9.49 4.06 -4.01
CA ILE A 62 -8.71 4.48 -2.85
C ILE A 62 -7.37 3.76 -2.80
N PHE A 63 -7.36 2.44 -3.00
CA PHE A 63 -6.13 1.66 -3.09
C PHE A 63 -5.22 2.21 -4.18
N THR A 64 -5.77 2.51 -5.36
CA THR A 64 -4.99 3.06 -6.49
C THR A 64 -4.36 4.40 -6.12
N VAL A 65 -5.13 5.33 -5.55
CA VAL A 65 -4.62 6.65 -5.14
C VAL A 65 -3.59 6.52 -4.02
N ALA A 66 -3.85 5.72 -2.99
CA ALA A 66 -2.93 5.52 -1.87
C ALA A 66 -1.63 4.84 -2.32
N PHE A 67 -1.72 3.79 -3.14
CA PHE A 67 -0.57 3.07 -3.67
C PHE A 67 0.32 3.99 -4.50
N PHE A 68 -0.25 4.71 -5.47
CA PHE A 68 0.54 5.62 -6.31
C PHE A 68 1.01 6.87 -5.57
N GLY A 69 0.27 7.33 -4.57
CA GLY A 69 0.74 8.36 -3.63
C GLY A 69 2.03 7.91 -2.94
N ALA A 70 2.03 6.71 -2.35
CA ALA A 70 3.22 6.13 -1.73
C ALA A 70 4.34 5.85 -2.75
N PHE A 71 4.00 5.32 -3.93
CA PHE A 71 4.95 5.01 -5.01
C PHE A 71 5.69 6.26 -5.51
N PHE A 72 5.03 7.42 -5.52
CA PHE A 72 5.63 8.69 -5.88
C PHE A 72 6.20 9.45 -4.67
N CYS A 73 6.36 8.78 -3.52
CA CYS A 73 6.90 9.37 -2.30
C CYS A 73 6.16 10.64 -1.87
N MET A 74 4.83 10.62 -1.91
CA MET A 74 4.00 11.71 -1.40
C MET A 74 4.29 11.91 0.10
N GLU A 75 4.67 13.14 0.47
CA GLU A 75 5.14 13.51 1.80
C GLU A 75 3.99 13.66 2.81
N SER A 76 2.80 14.06 2.34
CA SER A 76 1.67 14.32 3.24
C SER A 76 0.30 14.13 2.59
N MET A 77 -0.73 14.03 3.43
CA MET A 77 -2.12 13.97 2.98
C MET A 77 -2.59 15.29 2.34
N GLU A 78 -2.03 16.43 2.76
CA GLU A 78 -2.29 17.73 2.17
C GLU A 78 -1.71 17.84 0.74
N GLN A 79 -0.55 17.21 0.48
CA GLN A 79 0.02 17.14 -0.87
C GLN A 79 -0.90 16.37 -1.82
N MET A 80 -1.61 15.36 -1.33
CA MET A 80 -2.56 14.59 -2.12
C MET A 80 -3.67 15.47 -2.72
N ASP A 81 -4.21 16.42 -1.95
CA ASP A 81 -5.23 17.35 -2.44
C ASP A 81 -4.68 18.30 -3.51
N ARG A 82 -3.41 18.71 -3.39
CA ARG A 82 -2.73 19.49 -4.45
C ARG A 82 -2.60 18.65 -5.73
N TRP A 83 -2.19 17.38 -5.60
CA TRP A 83 -2.03 16.46 -6.73
C TRP A 83 -3.35 16.06 -7.40
N GLN A 84 -4.45 16.05 -6.64
CA GLN A 84 -5.78 15.92 -7.22
C GLN A 84 -6.11 17.12 -8.13
N LYS A 85 -5.82 18.35 -7.68
CA LYS A 85 -6.06 19.58 -8.46
C LYS A 85 -5.19 19.68 -9.72
N THR A 86 -3.93 19.22 -9.66
CA THR A 86 -3.04 19.20 -10.82
C THR A 86 -3.31 18.03 -11.79
N GLY A 87 -4.18 17.09 -11.41
CA GLY A 87 -4.62 15.99 -12.26
C GLY A 87 -3.69 14.78 -12.29
N VAL A 88 -2.71 14.68 -11.39
CA VAL A 88 -1.77 13.54 -11.29
C VAL A 88 -2.54 12.22 -11.16
N PHE A 89 -3.46 12.14 -10.19
CA PHE A 89 -4.26 10.93 -9.96
C PHE A 89 -5.32 10.69 -11.02
N ARG A 90 -5.70 11.72 -11.79
CA ARG A 90 -6.71 11.58 -12.84
C ARG A 90 -6.25 10.68 -13.99
N GLN A 91 -4.94 10.50 -14.13
CA GLN A 91 -4.32 9.61 -15.11
C GLN A 91 -4.34 8.14 -14.65
N LEU A 92 -4.56 7.89 -13.36
CA LEU A 92 -4.48 6.56 -12.73
C LEU A 92 -5.87 5.96 -12.47
N VAL A 93 -6.88 6.81 -12.35
CA VAL A 93 -8.25 6.43 -12.02
C VAL A 93 -9.15 6.67 -13.23
N PRO A 94 -10.09 5.76 -13.55
CA PRO A 94 -11.06 5.93 -14.63
C PRO A 94 -11.77 7.29 -14.60
N LYS A 95 -12.06 7.85 -15.77
CA LYS A 95 -12.73 9.16 -15.87
C LYS A 95 -14.15 9.18 -15.27
N ASN A 96 -14.84 8.06 -15.28
CA ASN A 96 -16.17 7.92 -14.68
C ASN A 96 -16.16 7.77 -13.15
N ILE A 97 -14.98 7.62 -12.52
CA ILE A 97 -14.85 7.53 -11.07
C ILE A 97 -14.45 8.89 -10.50
N ARG A 98 -15.12 9.30 -9.42
CA ARG A 98 -14.76 10.47 -8.62
C ARG A 98 -13.47 10.19 -7.84
N LEU A 99 -12.50 11.10 -7.90
CA LEU A 99 -11.28 11.00 -7.11
C LEU A 99 -11.60 11.16 -5.61
N PRO A 100 -11.03 10.33 -4.72
CA PRO A 100 -11.20 10.46 -3.28
C PRO A 100 -10.44 11.68 -2.76
N SER A 101 -11.08 12.44 -1.86
CA SER A 101 -10.41 13.46 -1.04
C SER A 101 -9.47 12.82 -0.02
N HIS A 102 -8.57 13.60 0.58
CA HIS A 102 -7.71 13.08 1.64
C HIS A 102 -8.48 12.52 2.83
N ASP A 103 -9.57 13.17 3.24
CA ASP A 103 -10.46 12.65 4.29
C ASP A 103 -11.05 11.28 3.92
N THR A 104 -11.44 11.12 2.65
CA THR A 104 -12.00 9.85 2.16
C THR A 104 -10.97 8.73 2.22
N VAL A 105 -9.72 9.02 1.81
CA VAL A 105 -8.60 8.08 1.89
C VAL A 105 -8.31 7.74 3.34
N ARG A 106 -8.18 8.74 4.22
CA ARG A 106 -7.94 8.56 5.65
C ARG A 106 -8.98 7.67 6.31
N GLN A 107 -10.27 7.98 6.13
CA GLN A 107 -11.37 7.19 6.71
C GLN A 107 -11.39 5.74 6.20
N ALA A 108 -11.02 5.52 4.94
CA ALA A 108 -10.94 4.18 4.37
C ALA A 108 -9.75 3.40 4.94
N LEU A 109 -8.57 4.01 5.05
CA LEU A 109 -7.37 3.38 5.61
C LEU A 109 -7.55 3.00 7.08
N MET A 110 -8.28 3.81 7.87
CA MET A 110 -8.64 3.48 9.26
C MET A 110 -9.50 2.22 9.39
N LYS A 111 -10.16 1.78 8.32
CA LYS A 111 -11.04 0.61 8.28
C LYS A 111 -10.59 -0.40 7.23
N TRP A 112 -9.33 -0.34 6.82
CA TRP A 112 -8.83 -1.17 5.74
C TRP A 112 -8.84 -2.65 6.13
N ASP A 113 -9.14 -3.54 5.19
CA ASP A 113 -9.05 -4.98 5.44
C ASP A 113 -7.58 -5.42 5.47
N LEU A 114 -6.99 -5.38 6.68
CA LEU A 114 -5.59 -5.76 6.91
C LEU A 114 -5.34 -7.25 6.64
N LYS A 115 -6.35 -8.11 6.79
CA LYS A 115 -6.21 -9.55 6.53
C LYS A 115 -6.04 -9.80 5.04
N GLU A 116 -6.89 -9.21 4.22
CA GLU A 116 -6.76 -9.29 2.77
C GLU A 116 -5.46 -8.60 2.31
N GLN A 117 -5.11 -7.44 2.88
CA GLN A 117 -3.84 -6.76 2.55
C GLN A 117 -2.61 -7.62 2.86
N ARG A 118 -2.56 -8.29 4.02
CA ARG A 118 -1.46 -9.19 4.38
C ARG A 118 -1.38 -10.38 3.43
N LYS A 119 -2.52 -10.92 3.00
CA LYS A 119 -2.56 -11.97 1.98
C LYS A 119 -1.97 -11.48 0.65
N GLN A 120 -2.34 -10.29 0.19
CA GLN A 120 -1.78 -9.70 -1.03
C GLN A 120 -0.26 -9.48 -0.91
N HIS A 121 0.20 -8.96 0.23
CA HIS A 121 1.63 -8.81 0.53
C HIS A 121 2.37 -10.15 0.44
N ASN A 122 1.86 -11.18 1.09
CA ASN A 122 2.45 -12.52 1.05
C ASN A 122 2.53 -13.09 -0.38
N CYS A 123 1.54 -12.82 -1.24
CA CYS A 123 1.61 -13.18 -2.66
C CYS A 123 2.76 -12.46 -3.39
N VAL A 124 3.01 -11.18 -3.11
CA VAL A 124 4.16 -10.44 -3.69
C VAL A 124 5.47 -11.10 -3.26
N ILE A 125 5.62 -11.37 -1.96
CA ILE A 125 6.83 -11.98 -1.40
C ILE A 125 7.05 -13.38 -1.98
N GLN A 126 6.00 -14.18 -2.09
CA GLN A 126 6.08 -15.52 -2.67
C GLN A 126 6.54 -15.45 -4.14
N ARG A 127 5.96 -14.53 -4.92
CA ARG A 127 6.35 -14.34 -6.32
C ARG A 127 7.78 -13.85 -6.47
N TYR A 128 8.24 -12.98 -5.58
CA TYR A 128 9.62 -12.52 -5.53
C TYR A 128 10.60 -13.69 -5.26
N LYS A 129 10.25 -14.58 -4.33
CA LYS A 129 11.03 -15.80 -4.02
C LYS A 129 11.10 -16.75 -5.23
N GLU A 130 9.98 -16.99 -5.90
CA GLU A 130 9.90 -17.85 -7.09
C GLU A 130 10.79 -17.36 -8.25
N GLN A 131 10.98 -16.04 -8.37
CA GLN A 131 11.86 -15.44 -9.37
C GLN A 131 13.33 -15.41 -8.97
N ARG A 132 13.69 -16.14 -7.91
CA ARG A 132 15.03 -16.18 -7.31
C ARG A 132 15.51 -14.80 -6.88
N GLY A 133 14.60 -13.89 -6.52
CA GLY A 133 14.91 -12.55 -6.02
C GLY A 133 15.96 -12.58 -4.89
N PRO A 134 15.75 -13.35 -3.81
CA PRO A 134 16.69 -13.40 -2.69
C PRO A 134 18.09 -13.92 -3.07
N GLN A 135 18.20 -14.74 -4.12
CA GLN A 135 19.49 -15.26 -4.58
C GLN A 135 20.28 -14.21 -5.36
N LYS A 136 19.58 -13.41 -6.19
CA LYS A 136 20.20 -12.33 -6.97
C LYS A 136 20.73 -11.21 -6.08
N GLU A 137 20.07 -10.99 -4.96
CA GLU A 137 20.39 -9.92 -4.01
C GLU A 137 21.21 -10.43 -2.81
N SER A 138 21.88 -11.59 -2.94
CA SER A 138 22.71 -12.16 -1.86
C SER A 138 23.99 -11.34 -1.63
N ILE A 139 24.41 -11.23 -0.38
CA ILE A 139 25.69 -10.62 0.00
C ILE A 139 26.70 -11.75 0.15
N ASN A 140 27.69 -11.81 -0.74
CA ASN A 140 28.73 -12.88 -0.74
C ASN A 140 28.12 -14.30 -0.69
N GLY A 141 27.01 -14.52 -1.39
CA GLY A 141 26.30 -15.81 -1.40
C GLY A 141 25.36 -16.04 -0.20
N TRP A 142 25.34 -15.15 0.78
CA TRP A 142 24.45 -15.22 1.93
C TRP A 142 23.18 -14.40 1.72
N ARG A 143 22.05 -14.95 2.18
CA ARG A 143 20.79 -14.20 2.29
C ARG A 143 20.72 -13.61 3.68
N VAL A 144 20.68 -12.29 3.76
CA VAL A 144 20.67 -11.55 5.02
C VAL A 144 19.32 -10.86 5.18
N THR A 145 18.73 -11.03 6.36
CA THR A 145 17.47 -10.38 6.75
C THR A 145 17.69 -9.67 8.06
N ALA A 146 17.42 -8.37 8.10
CA ALA A 146 17.36 -7.58 9.32
C ALA A 146 15.99 -7.79 9.96
N ILE A 147 15.98 -8.02 11.27
CA ILE A 147 14.77 -8.04 12.08
C ILE A 147 14.93 -6.90 13.09
N ASP A 148 14.06 -5.91 13.00
CA ASP A 148 14.12 -4.73 13.86
C ASP A 148 12.74 -4.35 14.39
N GLY A 149 12.72 -3.84 15.63
CA GLY A 149 11.54 -3.35 16.30
C GLY A 149 11.47 -1.83 16.21
N VAL A 150 10.41 -1.29 15.61
CA VAL A 150 10.23 0.15 15.44
C VAL A 150 8.94 0.64 16.12
N GLU A 151 9.07 1.71 16.89
CA GLU A 151 7.92 2.47 17.40
C GLU A 151 7.31 3.29 16.25
N LEU A 152 6.05 3.03 15.92
CA LEU A 152 5.36 3.74 14.83
C LEU A 152 4.90 5.13 15.26
N PHE A 153 4.30 5.21 16.44
CA PHE A 153 3.76 6.44 17.02
C PHE A 153 3.59 6.29 18.53
N HIS A 154 3.72 7.40 19.25
CA HIS A 154 3.38 7.51 20.66
C HIS A 154 2.51 8.75 20.91
N THR A 155 1.76 8.71 22.00
CA THR A 155 0.92 9.81 22.45
C THR A 155 0.69 9.74 23.96
N LYS A 156 0.49 10.90 24.58
CA LYS A 156 0.08 11.01 26.00
C LYS A 156 -1.43 11.16 26.16
N ALA A 157 -2.13 11.50 25.07
CA ALA A 157 -3.50 11.99 25.11
C ALA A 157 -4.54 10.91 24.75
N TYR A 158 -4.21 10.01 23.83
CA TYR A 158 -5.15 9.05 23.29
C TYR A 158 -4.70 7.61 23.55
N ARG A 159 -5.63 6.75 23.96
CA ARG A 159 -5.38 5.32 24.17
C ARG A 159 -6.36 4.52 23.34
N CYS A 160 -5.87 3.46 22.70
CA CYS A 160 -6.71 2.42 22.13
C CYS A 160 -6.50 1.09 22.88
N PRO A 161 -7.38 0.09 22.70
CA PRO A 161 -7.27 -1.21 23.38
C PRO A 161 -5.96 -1.95 23.08
N GLU A 162 -5.34 -1.69 21.93
CA GLU A 162 -4.12 -2.36 21.46
C GLU A 162 -2.83 -1.58 21.77
N CYS A 163 -2.92 -0.42 22.43
CA CYS A 163 -1.73 0.37 22.77
C CYS A 163 -0.86 -0.34 23.80
N LEU A 164 0.46 -0.29 23.58
CA LEU A 164 1.46 -0.55 24.61
C LEU A 164 1.58 0.67 25.54
N THR A 165 1.96 0.43 26.79
CA THR A 165 2.11 1.49 27.81
C THR A 165 3.55 1.61 28.28
N ARG A 166 4.02 2.83 28.48
CA ARG A 166 5.30 3.14 29.12
C ARG A 166 5.04 4.11 30.28
N GLU A 167 5.39 3.70 31.49
CA GLU A 167 5.34 4.58 32.66
C GLU A 167 6.68 5.26 32.89
N HIS A 168 6.64 6.56 33.15
CA HIS A 168 7.81 7.39 33.44
C HIS A 168 7.98 7.59 34.95
N ARG A 169 9.18 7.99 35.36
CA ARG A 169 9.50 8.26 36.78
C ARG A 169 8.67 9.38 37.39
N ASP A 170 8.18 10.31 36.56
CA ASP A 170 7.29 11.41 36.94
C ASP A 170 5.81 10.97 37.05
N LYS A 171 5.53 9.67 36.95
CA LYS A 171 4.19 9.06 36.94
C LYS A 171 3.33 9.45 35.73
N THR A 172 3.94 9.98 34.66
CA THR A 172 3.24 10.11 33.38
C THR A 172 3.24 8.79 32.62
N THR A 173 2.17 8.53 31.86
CA THR A 173 2.02 7.31 31.06
C THR A 173 1.91 7.68 29.59
N ASP A 174 2.78 7.09 28.78
CA ASP A 174 2.74 7.21 27.33
C ASP A 174 2.13 5.94 26.72
N TYR A 175 1.32 6.12 25.69
CA TYR A 175 0.72 5.06 24.90
C TYR A 175 1.39 5.02 23.53
N TYR A 176 1.82 3.85 23.08
CA TYR A 176 2.53 3.72 21.82
C TYR A 176 2.18 2.42 21.09
N HIS A 177 2.47 2.39 19.79
CA HIS A 177 2.41 1.18 18.97
C HIS A 177 3.80 0.90 18.40
N ALA A 178 4.20 -0.36 18.47
CA ALA A 178 5.43 -0.84 17.87
C ALA A 178 5.14 -1.99 16.91
N VAL A 179 6.02 -2.17 15.94
CA VAL A 179 6.00 -3.29 15.00
C VAL A 179 7.38 -3.92 14.92
N VAL A 180 7.42 -5.22 14.64
CA VAL A 180 8.65 -5.91 14.24
C VAL A 180 8.61 -6.13 12.75
N VAL A 181 9.66 -5.67 12.07
CA VAL A 181 9.81 -5.71 10.61
C VAL A 181 10.95 -6.66 10.26
N ALA A 182 10.68 -7.60 9.36
CA ALA A 182 11.71 -8.41 8.72
C ALA A 182 11.99 -7.82 7.33
N GLN A 183 13.17 -7.28 7.11
CA GLN A 183 13.55 -6.62 5.85
C GLN A 183 14.79 -7.30 5.24
N GLN A 184 14.79 -7.43 3.92
CA GLN A 184 15.98 -7.87 3.19
C GLN A 184 17.14 -6.86 3.34
N VAL A 185 18.34 -7.37 3.58
CA VAL A 185 19.57 -6.58 3.61
C VAL A 185 20.43 -6.94 2.40
N GLY A 186 20.89 -5.91 1.71
CA GLY A 186 21.70 -6.05 0.51
C GLY A 186 20.90 -6.11 -0.79
N GLY A 187 21.63 -5.91 -1.88
CA GLY A 187 21.03 -5.81 -3.20
C GLY A 187 20.35 -4.48 -3.50
N ASN A 188 19.64 -4.42 -4.63
CA ASN A 188 18.94 -3.23 -5.11
C ASN A 188 17.49 -3.11 -4.63
N ALA A 189 16.95 -4.17 -4.02
CA ALA A 189 15.53 -4.23 -3.63
C ALA A 189 15.37 -4.18 -2.10
N ASN A 190 14.83 -3.06 -1.60
CA ASN A 190 14.45 -2.89 -0.19
C ASN A 190 13.10 -3.55 0.09
N LEU A 191 13.07 -4.88 0.19
CA LEU A 191 11.84 -5.64 0.39
C LEU A 191 11.56 -5.93 1.87
N ILE A 192 10.35 -5.61 2.32
CA ILE A 192 9.83 -6.03 3.63
C ILE A 192 9.22 -7.42 3.48
N TYR A 193 9.81 -8.44 4.11
CA TYR A 193 9.29 -9.80 4.12
C TYR A 193 8.01 -9.91 4.94
N ASP A 194 8.00 -9.32 6.14
CA ASP A 194 6.85 -9.32 7.02
C ASP A 194 6.91 -8.13 7.98
N CYS A 195 5.74 -7.74 8.47
CA CYS A 195 5.58 -6.73 9.51
C CYS A 195 4.44 -7.17 10.43
N SER A 196 4.76 -7.35 11.71
CA SER A 196 3.80 -7.76 12.73
C SER A 196 3.71 -6.71 13.83
N GLY A 197 2.48 -6.33 14.18
CA GLY A 197 2.22 -5.43 15.30
C GLY A 197 2.49 -6.12 16.62
N TRP A 198 3.14 -5.41 17.53
CA TRP A 198 3.16 -5.77 18.94
C TRP A 198 1.88 -5.25 19.58
N GLY A 199 0.86 -6.10 19.60
CA GLY A 199 -0.37 -5.89 20.36
C GLY A 199 -0.43 -6.93 21.48
N GLY A 200 -0.60 -6.49 22.72
CA GLY A 200 -0.77 -7.38 23.86
C GLY A 200 -1.98 -8.27 23.65
N GLN A 201 -1.76 -9.54 23.34
CA GLN A 201 -2.73 -10.58 23.65
C GLN A 201 -2.58 -10.88 25.14
N GLY A 202 -3.40 -10.21 25.93
CA GLY A 202 -3.74 -10.57 27.31
C GLY A 202 -5.22 -10.92 27.37
#